data_AF-A0A2G8JYZ8-F1
#
_entry.id   AF-A0A2G8JYZ8-F1
#
_cell.length_a   1.000
_cell.length_b   1.000
_cell.length_c   1.000
_cell.angle_alpha   90.00
_cell.angle_beta   90.00
_cell.angle_gamma   90.00
#
_symmetry.space_group_name_H-M   'P 1'
#
loop_
_entity.id
_entity.type
_entity.pdbx_description
1 polymer ?
#
loop_
_entity_poly.entity_id
_entity_poly.type
_entity_poly.pdbx_seq_one_letter_code
_entity_poly.pdbx_strand_id
1 'polypeptide(L)'
;LVIMNGKTVGIISFIFIIYLLLGAVLFHFIESPNELAKMEEAKEMRVELMANLTDMLTDDQIETIVTNLLKITAAGVNFLNMNETSPTNWDINSAFFFSGTVVTTIGFGNNAPSTQMGRNFCIIYALIGIPLCGFLLTGIGEKLGILAKKLEAMFYDRVTCGYPTLLRLTYISILL
;
A
#
# COMPACT_ATOMS: atom_id res chain seq x y z
N LEU A 1 23.23 18.15 0.06
CA LEU A 1 22.85 17.22 -1.03
C LEU A 1 24.11 16.43 -1.39
N VAL A 2 24.21 15.14 -1.04
CA VAL A 2 25.33 14.32 -1.52
C VAL A 2 25.04 14.03 -2.99
N ILE A 3 25.74 14.72 -3.90
CA ILE A 3 25.59 14.48 -5.34
C ILE A 3 26.20 13.11 -5.64
N MET A 4 25.33 12.12 -5.89
CA MET A 4 25.77 10.77 -6.21
C MET A 4 26.51 10.74 -7.54
N ASN A 5 27.61 9.98 -7.61
CA ASN A 5 28.36 9.79 -8.86
C ASN A 5 27.48 9.10 -9.92
N GLY A 6 27.47 9.60 -11.15
CA GLY A 6 26.68 9.03 -12.26
C GLY A 6 26.94 7.55 -12.50
N LYS A 7 28.16 7.07 -12.25
CA LYS A 7 28.47 5.62 -12.30
C LYS A 7 27.73 4.83 -11.22
N THR A 8 27.67 5.36 -10.00
CA THR A 8 26.96 4.74 -8.88
C THR A 8 25.46 4.68 -9.14
N VAL A 9 24.87 5.76 -9.66
CA VAL A 9 23.46 5.79 -10.03
C VAL A 9 23.16 4.74 -11.11
N GLY A 10 23.99 4.65 -12.16
CA GLY A 10 23.83 3.65 -13.21
C GLY A 10 23.86 2.21 -12.69
N ILE A 11 24.81 1.89 -11.79
CA ILE A 11 24.90 0.57 -11.16
C ILE A 11 23.66 0.25 -10.32
N ILE A 12 23.21 1.19 -9.47
CA ILE A 12 22.03 0.99 -8.62
C ILE A 12 20.77 0.79 -9.47
N SER A 13 20.58 1.60 -10.52
CA SER A 13 19.44 1.45 -11.43
C SER A 13 19.45 0.09 -12.13
N PHE A 14 20.62 -0.39 -12.56
CA PHE A 14 20.74 -1.71 -13.20
C PHE A 14 20.36 -2.85 -12.23
N ILE A 15 20.88 -2.81 -11.00
CA ILE A 15 20.52 -3.79 -9.95
C ILE A 15 19.02 -3.74 -9.66
N PHE A 16 18.45 -2.54 -9.56
CA PHE A 16 17.02 -2.35 -9.31
C PHE A 16 16.15 -2.96 -10.42
N ILE A 17 16.54 -2.79 -11.68
CA ILE A 17 15.85 -3.42 -12.82
C ILE A 17 15.90 -4.94 -12.71
N ILE A 18 17.06 -5.53 -12.42
CA ILE A 18 17.18 -6.99 -12.22
C ILE A 18 16.29 -7.46 -11.08
N TYR A 19 16.27 -6.72 -9.96
CA TYR A 19 15.41 -7.02 -8.82
C TYR A 19 13.92 -7.01 -9.20
N LEU A 20 13.46 -6.01 -9.95
CA LEU A 20 12.07 -5.94 -10.45
C LEU A 20 11.75 -7.10 -11.38
N LEU A 21 12.66 -7.48 -12.28
CA LEU A 21 12.47 -8.61 -13.19
C LEU A 21 12.35 -9.94 -12.43
N LEU A 22 13.20 -10.16 -11.42
CA LEU A 22 13.11 -11.33 -10.55
C LEU A 22 11.77 -11.36 -9.79
N GLY A 23 11.36 -10.22 -9.23
CA GLY A 23 10.06 -10.09 -8.58
C GLY A 23 8.90 -10.41 -9.52
N ALA A 24 8.91 -9.87 -10.75
CA ALA A 24 7.88 -10.13 -11.75
C ALA A 24 7.77 -11.62 -12.11
N VAL A 25 8.92 -12.30 -12.30
CA VAL A 25 8.95 -13.74 -12.58
C VAL A 25 8.40 -14.54 -11.39
N LEU A 26 8.82 -14.22 -10.17
CA LEU A 26 8.34 -14.90 -8.96
C LEU A 26 6.83 -14.73 -8.77
N PHE A 27 6.32 -13.49 -8.87
CA PHE A 27 4.88 -13.24 -8.76
C PHE A 27 4.09 -13.96 -9.86
N HIS A 28 4.59 -13.98 -11.10
CA HIS A 28 3.93 -14.72 -12.16
C HIS A 28 3.82 -16.21 -11.84
N PHE A 29 4.90 -16.86 -11.39
CA PHE A 29 4.86 -18.27 -11.05
C PHE A 29 3.98 -18.59 -9.84
N ILE A 30 3.89 -17.68 -8.86
CA ILE A 30 3.09 -17.88 -7.64
C ILE A 30 1.61 -17.60 -7.89
N GLU A 31 1.29 -16.48 -8.56
CA GLU A 31 -0.09 -15.99 -8.68
C GLU A 31 -0.82 -16.52 -9.92
N SER A 32 -0.12 -16.78 -11.04
CA SER A 32 -0.78 -17.18 -12.29
C SER A 32 -1.60 -18.47 -12.16
N PRO A 33 -1.13 -19.55 -11.50
CA PRO A 33 -1.95 -20.75 -11.33
C PRO A 33 -3.22 -20.51 -10.49
N ASN A 34 -3.11 -19.68 -9.46
CA ASN A 34 -4.23 -19.33 -8.57
C ASN A 34 -5.25 -18.43 -9.29
N GLU A 35 -4.78 -17.47 -10.10
CA GLU A 35 -5.62 -16.65 -10.95
C GLU A 35 -6.39 -17.50 -11.97
N LEU A 36 -5.72 -18.45 -12.63
CA LEU A 36 -6.37 -19.36 -13.58
C LEU A 36 -7.46 -20.21 -12.92
N ALA A 37 -7.20 -20.73 -11.72
CA ALA A 37 -8.20 -21.50 -10.96
C ALA A 37 -9.43 -20.64 -10.61
N LYS A 38 -9.23 -19.43 -10.11
CA LYS A 38 -10.32 -18.47 -9.84
C LYS A 38 -11.08 -18.08 -11.11
N MET A 39 -10.37 -17.95 -12.23
CA MET A 39 -10.98 -17.60 -13.51
C MET A 39 -11.87 -18.74 -14.02
N GLU A 40 -11.50 -19.99 -13.79
CA GLU A 40 -12.33 -21.15 -14.15
C GLU A 40 -13.56 -21.24 -13.24
N GLU A 41 -13.40 -21.10 -11.92
CA GLU A 41 -14.52 -21.02 -10.97
C GLU A 41 -15.50 -19.89 -11.35
N ALA A 42 -14.98 -18.72 -11.73
CA ALA A 42 -15.79 -17.60 -12.18
C ALA A 42 -16.55 -17.87 -13.50
N LYS A 43 -15.97 -18.64 -14.43
CA LYS A 43 -16.67 -19.07 -15.65
C LYS A 43 -17.78 -20.06 -15.34
N GLU A 44 -17.54 -21.01 -14.44
CA GLU A 44 -18.56 -21.97 -14.01
C GLU A 44 -19.75 -21.25 -13.36
N MET A 45 -19.47 -20.34 -12.41
CA MET A 45 -20.51 -19.49 -11.80
C MET A 45 -21.28 -18.67 -12.85
N ARG A 46 -20.60 -18.14 -13.87
CA ARG A 46 -21.25 -17.41 -14.96
C ARG A 46 -22.19 -18.32 -15.78
N VAL A 47 -21.76 -19.53 -16.13
CA VAL A 47 -22.57 -20.46 -16.93
C VAL A 47 -23.82 -20.89 -16.16
N GLU A 48 -23.67 -21.20 -14.87
CA GLU A 48 -24.80 -21.55 -14.00
C GLU A 48 -25.80 -20.38 -13.87
N LEU A 49 -25.30 -19.17 -13.65
CA LEU A 49 -26.14 -17.97 -13.56
C LEU A 49 -26.90 -17.72 -14.86
N MET A 50 -26.24 -17.85 -16.01
CA MET A 50 -26.89 -17.67 -17.32
C MET A 50 -27.96 -18.73 -17.52
N ALA A 51 -27.65 -20.02 -17.28
CA ALA A 51 -28.62 -21.11 -17.43
C ALA A 51 -29.88 -20.92 -16.57
N ASN A 52 -29.72 -20.41 -15.34
CA ASN A 52 -30.85 -20.13 -14.45
C ASN A 52 -31.71 -18.92 -14.88
N LEU A 53 -31.17 -18.00 -15.68
CA LEU A 53 -31.85 -16.76 -16.07
C LEU A 53 -32.35 -16.75 -17.53
N THR A 54 -31.80 -17.60 -18.41
CA THR A 54 -32.15 -17.64 -19.85
C THR A 54 -33.62 -17.97 -20.11
N ASP A 55 -34.31 -18.69 -19.20
CA ASP A 55 -35.75 -18.98 -19.34
C ASP A 55 -36.64 -17.74 -19.15
N MET A 56 -36.10 -16.66 -18.55
CA MET A 56 -36.84 -15.44 -18.22
C MET A 56 -36.30 -14.17 -18.88
N LEU A 57 -35.03 -14.15 -19.30
CA LEU A 57 -34.32 -12.98 -19.82
C LEU A 57 -33.48 -13.36 -21.06
N THR A 58 -33.37 -12.44 -22.03
CA THR A 58 -32.43 -12.62 -23.14
C THR A 58 -31.00 -12.30 -22.72
N ASP A 59 -30.01 -12.85 -23.43
CA ASP A 59 -28.58 -12.63 -23.15
C ASP A 59 -28.23 -11.13 -23.05
N ASP A 60 -28.78 -10.30 -23.95
CA ASP A 60 -28.58 -8.84 -23.96
C ASP A 60 -29.11 -8.16 -22.68
N GLN A 61 -30.25 -8.63 -22.15
CA GLN A 61 -30.83 -8.09 -20.93
C GLN A 61 -29.97 -8.45 -19.71
N ILE A 62 -29.46 -9.68 -19.65
CA ILE A 62 -28.59 -10.13 -18.58
C ILE A 62 -27.27 -9.34 -18.60
N GLU A 63 -26.66 -9.18 -19.77
CA GLU A 63 -25.43 -8.38 -19.92
C GLU A 63 -25.65 -6.93 -19.49
N THR A 64 -26.80 -6.34 -19.85
CA THR A 64 -27.16 -4.98 -19.44
C THR A 64 -27.29 -4.86 -17.92
N ILE A 65 -27.98 -5.81 -17.28
CA ILE A 65 -28.15 -5.84 -15.82
C ILE A 65 -26.78 -5.97 -15.14
N VAL A 66 -25.96 -6.95 -15.53
CA VAL A 66 -24.63 -7.18 -14.95
C VAL A 66 -23.74 -5.94 -15.13
N THR A 67 -23.75 -5.33 -16.32
CA THR A 67 -22.97 -4.12 -16.59
C THR A 67 -23.41 -2.95 -15.72
N ASN A 68 -24.71 -2.78 -15.51
CA ASN A 68 -25.23 -1.73 -14.64
C ASN A 68 -24.88 -1.99 -13.17
N LEU A 69 -24.94 -3.24 -12.71
CA LEU A 69 -24.49 -3.61 -11.37
C LEU A 69 -23.00 -3.34 -11.17
N LEU A 70 -22.16 -3.73 -12.14
CA LEU A 70 -20.71 -3.45 -12.12
C LEU A 70 -20.42 -1.94 -12.08
N LYS A 71 -21.20 -1.11 -12.81
CA LYS A 71 -21.08 0.35 -12.74
C LYS A 71 -21.42 0.89 -11.35
N ILE A 72 -22.47 0.38 -10.71
CA ILE A 72 -22.87 0.79 -9.36
C ILE A 72 -21.77 0.40 -8.36
N THR A 73 -21.26 -0.83 -8.43
CA THR A 73 -20.19 -1.30 -7.55
C THR A 73 -18.87 -0.57 -7.80
N ALA A 74 -18.51 -0.28 -9.05
CA ALA A 74 -17.34 0.52 -9.42
C ALA A 74 -17.43 1.97 -8.93
N ALA A 75 -18.64 2.51 -8.73
CA ALA A 75 -18.85 3.80 -8.07
C ALA A 75 -18.67 3.72 -6.53
N GLY A 76 -18.34 2.55 -5.99
CA GLY A 76 -18.17 2.29 -4.56
C GLY A 76 -19.48 2.05 -3.83
N VAL A 77 -20.60 1.88 -4.53
CA VAL A 77 -21.92 1.66 -3.91
C VAL A 77 -22.16 0.17 -3.74
N ASN A 78 -22.42 -0.27 -2.50
CA ASN A 78 -22.79 -1.64 -2.22
C ASN A 78 -24.27 -1.85 -2.58
N PHE A 79 -24.51 -2.41 -3.77
CA PHE A 79 -25.86 -2.64 -4.30
C PHE A 79 -26.71 -3.56 -3.40
N LEU A 80 -26.10 -4.59 -2.78
CA LEU A 80 -26.83 -5.60 -2.01
C LEU A 80 -27.24 -5.11 -0.63
N ASN A 81 -26.51 -4.15 -0.07
CA ASN A 81 -26.78 -3.56 1.25
C ASN A 81 -27.20 -2.10 1.11
N MET A 82 -28.08 -1.78 0.15
CA MET A 82 -28.70 -0.45 0.07
C MET A 82 -29.79 -0.31 1.13
N ASN A 83 -29.38 -0.26 2.40
CA ASN A 83 -30.27 0.16 3.47
C ASN A 83 -30.29 1.69 3.47
N GLU A 84 -31.45 2.33 3.67
CA GLU A 84 -31.58 3.79 3.76
C GLU A 84 -30.65 4.42 4.82
N THR A 85 -30.14 3.61 5.75
CA THR A 85 -29.22 3.97 6.84
C THR A 85 -27.75 3.69 6.57
N SER A 86 -27.38 3.26 5.35
CA SER A 86 -25.99 2.93 5.03
C SER A 86 -25.10 4.17 5.11
N PRO A 87 -24.05 4.18 5.96
CA PRO A 87 -23.18 5.33 6.08
C PRO A 87 -22.45 5.57 4.76
N THR A 88 -22.31 6.85 4.40
CA THR A 88 -21.54 7.26 3.21
C THR A 88 -20.08 6.80 3.34
N ASN A 89 -19.48 6.33 2.24
CA ASN A 89 -18.03 6.06 2.16
C ASN A 89 -17.18 7.34 2.36
N TRP A 90 -17.81 8.51 2.36
CA TRP A 90 -17.21 9.83 2.59
C TRP A 90 -17.70 10.45 3.90
N ASP A 91 -17.78 9.67 4.99
CA ASP A 91 -17.90 10.25 6.32
C ASP A 91 -16.58 10.94 6.72
N ILE A 92 -16.59 11.76 7.78
CA ILE A 92 -15.41 12.55 8.19
C ILE A 92 -14.20 11.65 8.49
N ASN A 93 -14.39 10.47 9.09
CA ASN A 93 -13.29 9.58 9.43
C ASN A 93 -12.70 8.93 8.17
N SER A 94 -13.56 8.45 7.26
CA SER A 94 -13.11 7.88 5.98
C SER A 94 -12.45 8.92 5.09
N ALA A 95 -12.95 10.16 5.07
CA ALA A 95 -12.35 11.27 4.34
C ALA A 95 -10.97 11.66 4.92
N PHE A 96 -10.84 11.70 6.25
CA PHE A 96 -9.56 11.91 6.93
C PHE A 96 -8.56 10.80 6.59
N PHE A 97 -8.98 9.53 6.67
CA PHE A 97 -8.15 8.39 6.29
C PHE A 97 -7.71 8.48 4.83
N PHE A 98 -8.63 8.74 3.90
CA PHE A 98 -8.32 8.97 2.48
C PHE A 98 -7.26 10.07 2.32
N SER A 99 -7.45 11.23 2.95
CA SER A 99 -6.50 12.34 2.88
C SER A 99 -5.09 11.94 3.36
N GLY A 100 -5.02 11.16 4.45
CA GLY A 100 -3.78 10.58 4.95
C GLY A 100 -3.11 9.67 3.93
N THR A 101 -3.86 8.77 3.29
CA THR A 101 -3.31 7.85 2.27
C THR A 101 -2.81 8.57 1.02
N VAL A 102 -3.40 9.72 0.68
CA VAL A 102 -2.95 10.57 -0.44
C VAL A 102 -1.61 11.23 -0.11
N VAL A 103 -1.49 11.91 1.04
CA VAL A 103 -0.26 12.63 1.39
C VAL A 103 0.92 11.72 1.72
N THR A 104 0.64 10.52 2.25
CA THR A 104 1.66 9.49 2.53
C THR A 104 2.02 8.64 1.32
N THR A 105 1.33 8.82 0.18
CA THR A 105 1.50 8.04 -1.05
C THR A 105 1.23 6.54 -0.90
N ILE A 106 0.51 6.12 0.15
CA ILE A 106 0.09 4.72 0.35
C ILE A 106 -0.96 4.34 -0.69
N GLY A 107 -2.00 5.15 -0.83
CA GLY A 107 -3.02 5.04 -1.88
C GLY A 107 -3.68 3.66 -2.04
N PHE A 108 -4.40 3.17 -1.02
CA PHE A 108 -5.06 1.85 -1.06
C PHE A 108 -6.06 1.65 -2.22
N GLY A 109 -6.61 2.72 -2.78
CA GLY A 109 -7.52 2.65 -3.94
C GLY A 109 -8.96 2.23 -3.63
N ASN A 110 -9.29 1.86 -2.39
CA ASN A 110 -10.64 1.44 -1.99
C ASN A 110 -11.70 2.55 -2.21
N ASN A 111 -11.35 3.80 -1.92
CA ASN A 111 -12.20 4.98 -2.13
C ASN A 111 -11.42 6.03 -2.92
N ALA A 112 -12.00 6.55 -4.00
CA ALA A 112 -11.40 7.59 -4.84
C ALA A 112 -12.44 8.64 -5.26
N PRO A 113 -12.06 9.92 -5.44
CA PRO A 113 -12.99 10.97 -5.84
C PRO A 113 -13.48 10.71 -7.27
N SER A 114 -14.79 10.50 -7.42
CA SER A 114 -15.44 10.28 -8.71
C SER A 114 -15.78 11.59 -9.43
N THR A 115 -15.87 12.71 -8.70
CA THR A 115 -16.24 14.02 -9.27
C THR A 115 -15.04 14.71 -9.91
N GLN A 116 -15.28 15.48 -10.99
CA GLN A 116 -14.22 16.25 -11.64
C GLN A 116 -13.55 17.22 -10.68
N MET A 117 -14.35 17.90 -9.84
CA MET A 117 -13.85 18.84 -8.84
C MET A 117 -13.03 18.14 -7.75
N GLY A 118 -13.47 16.98 -7.26
CA GLY A 118 -12.74 16.17 -6.28
C GLY A 118 -11.40 15.66 -6.81
N ARG A 119 -11.34 15.25 -8.08
CA ARG A 119 -10.08 14.86 -8.75
C ARG A 119 -9.11 16.03 -8.85
N ASN A 120 -9.58 17.18 -9.32
CA ASN A 120 -8.75 18.40 -9.40
C ASN A 120 -8.24 18.84 -8.01
N PHE A 121 -9.10 18.80 -7.00
CA PHE A 121 -8.71 19.09 -5.62
C PHE A 121 -7.67 18.09 -5.12
N CYS A 122 -7.85 16.80 -5.36
CA CYS A 122 -6.91 15.75 -4.96
C CYS A 122 -5.52 15.98 -5.54
N ILE A 123 -5.41 16.39 -6.82
CA ILE A 123 -4.14 16.71 -7.47
C ILE A 123 -3.44 17.87 -6.73
N ILE A 124 -4.16 18.99 -6.52
CA ILE A 124 -3.60 20.16 -5.83
C ILE A 124 -3.21 19.81 -4.39
N TYR A 125 -4.07 19.05 -3.71
CA TYR A 125 -3.85 18.59 -2.34
C TYR A 125 -2.61 17.69 -2.24
N ALA A 126 -2.42 16.76 -3.17
CA ALA A 126 -1.24 15.90 -3.22
C ALA A 126 0.05 16.69 -3.49
N LEU A 127 0.03 17.66 -4.39
CA LEU A 127 1.20 18.50 -4.72
C LEU A 127 1.76 19.24 -3.50
N ILE A 128 0.89 19.68 -2.59
CA ILE A 128 1.29 20.38 -1.35
C ILE A 128 1.53 19.39 -0.21
N GLY A 129 0.66 18.39 -0.09
CA GLY A 129 0.65 17.45 1.02
C GLY A 129 1.84 16.49 1.02
N ILE A 130 2.29 16.00 -0.15
CA ILE A 130 3.43 15.07 -0.25
C ILE A 130 4.73 15.74 0.26
N PRO A 131 5.13 16.95 -0.18
CA PRO A 131 6.27 17.65 0.40
C PRO A 131 6.14 17.89 1.90
N LEU A 132 4.96 18.31 2.38
CA LEU A 132 4.70 18.54 3.81
C LEU A 132 4.87 17.26 4.63
N CYS A 133 4.36 16.14 4.13
CA CYS A 133 4.55 14.82 4.74
C CYS A 133 6.03 14.44 4.79
N GLY A 134 6.80 14.71 3.73
CA GLY A 134 8.26 14.50 3.71
C GLY A 134 9.01 15.29 4.79
N PHE A 135 8.67 16.56 5.00
CA PHE A 135 9.24 17.37 6.08
C PHE A 135 8.86 16.83 7.47
N LEU A 136 7.60 16.44 7.65
CA LEU A 136 7.14 15.83 8.90
C LEU A 136 7.88 14.52 9.20
N LEU A 137 8.03 13.65 8.20
CA LEU A 137 8.78 12.39 8.32
C LEU A 137 10.24 12.60 8.69
N THR A 138 10.87 13.65 8.15
CA THR A 138 12.25 14.03 8.53
C THR A 138 12.34 14.37 10.01
N GLY A 139 11.44 15.24 10.51
CA GLY A 139 11.40 15.62 11.92
C GLY A 139 11.10 14.46 12.86
N ILE A 140 10.16 13.57 12.48
CA ILE A 140 9.86 12.35 13.24
C ILE A 140 11.08 11.41 13.24
N GLY A 141 11.74 11.24 12.10
CA GLY A 141 12.94 10.41 11.95
C GLY A 141 14.08 10.88 12.86
N GLU A 142 14.32 12.19 12.97
CA GLU A 142 15.33 12.75 13.88
C GLU A 142 15.02 12.46 15.35
N LYS A 143 13.77 12.66 15.78
CA LYS A 143 13.35 12.38 17.17
C LYS A 143 13.45 10.90 17.51
N LEU A 144 13.04 10.02 16.60
CA LEU A 144 13.19 8.58 16.76
C LEU A 144 14.66 8.18 16.81
N GLY A 145 15.52 8.78 15.99
CA GLY A 145 16.97 8.54 16.03
C GLY A 145 17.62 8.94 17.37
N ILE A 146 17.21 10.07 17.94
CA ILE A 146 17.68 10.49 19.28
C ILE A 146 17.21 9.50 20.36
N LEU A 147 15.96 9.06 20.28
CA LEU A 147 15.42 8.07 21.22
C LEU A 147 16.18 6.74 21.12
N ALA A 148 16.43 6.26 19.90
CA ALA A 148 17.18 5.03 19.66
C ALA A 148 18.58 5.12 20.27
N LYS A 149 19.31 6.22 20.05
CA LYS A 149 20.64 6.45 20.65
C LYS A 149 20.59 6.49 22.18
N LYS A 150 19.55 7.10 22.75
CA LYS A 150 19.38 7.15 24.22
C LYS A 150 19.12 5.76 24.80
N LEU A 151 18.32 4.94 24.11
CA LEU A 151 18.05 3.55 24.50
C LEU A 151 19.32 2.70 24.38
N GLU A 152 20.10 2.88 23.32
CA GLU A 152 21.39 2.20 23.12
C GLU A 152 22.37 2.55 24.25
N ALA A 153 22.52 3.84 24.59
CA ALA A 153 23.36 4.28 25.70
C ALA A 153 22.90 3.70 27.05
N MET A 154 21.59 3.70 27.32
CA MET A 154 21.03 3.12 28.55
C MET A 154 21.27 1.61 28.63
N PHE A 155 21.14 0.89 27.50
CA PHE A 155 21.41 -0.54 27.44
C PHE A 155 22.90 -0.82 27.66
N TYR A 156 23.77 -0.06 27.01
CA TYR A 156 25.21 -0.14 27.18
C TYR A 156 25.62 0.09 28.65
N ASP A 157 25.12 1.14 29.30
CA ASP A 157 25.42 1.43 30.70
C ASP A 157 24.93 0.31 31.64
N ARG A 158 23.75 -0.27 31.36
CA ARG A 158 23.21 -1.37 32.17
C ARG A 158 24.02 -2.66 32.03
N VAL A 159 24.55 -2.96 30.84
CA VAL A 159 25.42 -4.13 30.60
C VAL A 159 26.81 -3.90 31.20
N THR A 160 27.38 -2.71 31.04
CA THR A 160 28.74 -2.39 31.50
C THR A 160 28.83 -2.30 33.03
N CYS A 161 27.78 -1.84 33.70
CA CYS A 161 27.69 -1.82 35.16
C CYS A 161 27.63 -3.24 35.78
N GLY A 162 27.23 -4.26 35.00
CA GLY A 162 27.22 -5.67 35.44
C GLY A 162 28.56 -6.41 35.33
N TYR A 163 29.50 -5.92 34.52
CA TYR A 163 30.83 -6.54 34.33
C TYR A 163 31.94 -5.47 34.23
N PRO A 164 32.33 -4.84 35.35
CA PRO A 164 33.17 -3.63 35.30
C PRO A 164 34.64 -3.88 34.91
N THR A 165 35.15 -5.12 34.98
CA THR A 165 36.60 -5.39 34.82
C THR A 165 36.97 -6.43 33.76
N LEU A 166 36.14 -7.45 33.52
CA LEU A 166 36.48 -8.58 32.61
C LEU A 166 36.39 -8.22 31.12
N LEU A 167 35.43 -7.36 30.73
CA LEU A 167 35.26 -6.93 29.33
C LEU A 167 36.33 -5.91 28.90
N ARG A 168 36.82 -5.06 29.81
CA ARG A 168 37.94 -4.16 29.53
C ARG A 168 39.25 -4.90 29.30
N LEU A 169 39.50 -5.97 30.06
CA LEU A 169 40.73 -6.77 29.92
C LEU A 169 40.71 -7.64 28.66
N THR A 170 39.56 -8.21 28.28
CA THR A 170 39.42 -8.99 27.04
C THR A 170 39.52 -8.11 25.78
N TYR A 171 38.96 -6.90 25.80
CA TYR A 171 39.07 -5.98 24.66
C TYR A 171 40.50 -5.46 24.44
N ILE A 172 41.25 -5.21 25.52
CA ILE A 172 42.66 -4.79 25.44
C ILE A 172 43.58 -5.94 25.02
N SER A 173 43.28 -7.19 25.38
CA SER A 173 44.09 -8.37 24.99
C SER A 173 43.78 -8.91 23.58
N ILE A 174 42.69 -8.48 22.95
CA ILE A 174 42.40 -8.77 21.53
C ILE A 174 43.02 -7.70 20.61
N LEU A 175 43.34 -6.51 21.15
CA LEU A 175 43.90 -5.38 20.39
C LEU A 175 45.44 -5.25 20.49
N LEU A 176 46.08 -6.00 21.41
CA LEU A 176 47.53 -6.15 21.58
C LEU A 176 47.99 -7.49 21.00
#